data_AF-A0A1V0A997-F1
#
_entry.id   AF-A0A1V0A997-F1
#
_cell.length_a   1.000
_cell.length_b   1.000
_cell.length_c   1.000
_cell.angle_alpha   90.00
_cell.angle_beta   90.00
_cell.angle_gamma   90.00
#
_symmetry.space_group_name_H-M   'P 1'
#
loop_
_entity.id
_entity.type
_entity.pdbx_description
1 polymer ?
#
loop_
_entity_poly.entity_id
_entity_poly.type
_entity_poly.pdbx_seq_one_letter_code
_entity_poly.pdbx_strand_id
1 'polypeptide(L)'
;MEGPFIRIEDTGEVVPLRPEITTVGRGRGVDIRLTDPSVSRLHAEFVRRGPYLYVVDLGLSRNGTRVNGRPIARRVLDDGDVVSFGAARGRIGGVPREDFTPEVELRRAAAPELTRREVDVLTSLCRPALSDEAFVAPATAREIADDLVVTEAAVKQHLLRLYQKFRIPEGTNRRTRLANEVVALGLVRPTPVVPPQRASGATAEQPSAAGRRAS
;
A
#
# COMPACT_ATOMS: atom_id res chain seq x y z
N MET A 1 14.82 11.22 -16.90
CA MET A 1 13.57 11.51 -16.17
C MET A 1 13.92 11.40 -14.71
N GLU A 2 13.83 12.49 -13.95
CA GLU A 2 14.11 12.46 -12.51
C GLU A 2 12.83 12.08 -11.76
N GLY A 3 12.82 10.88 -11.17
CA GLY A 3 11.73 10.40 -10.32
C GLY A 3 10.73 9.44 -10.97
N PRO A 4 9.70 9.01 -10.21
CA PRO A 4 8.77 7.98 -10.64
C PRO A 4 7.90 8.42 -11.83
N PHE A 5 7.59 7.49 -12.72
CA PHE A 5 6.72 7.69 -13.86
C PHE A 5 5.82 6.47 -14.07
N ILE A 6 4.75 6.66 -14.86
CA ILE A 6 3.96 5.58 -15.43
C ILE A 6 4.08 5.60 -16.95
N ARG A 7 4.30 4.44 -17.55
CA ARG A 7 4.21 4.22 -19.00
C ARG A 7 2.88 3.56 -19.32
N ILE A 8 2.01 4.24 -20.05
CA ILE A 8 0.70 3.71 -20.46
C ILE A 8 0.92 2.67 -21.58
N GLU A 9 0.37 1.46 -21.42
CA GLU A 9 0.66 0.35 -22.35
C GLU A 9 0.02 0.58 -23.73
N ASP A 10 -1.21 1.13 -23.77
CA ASP A 10 -1.95 1.31 -25.03
C ASP A 10 -1.35 2.41 -25.92
N THR A 11 -0.80 3.47 -25.34
CA THR A 11 -0.27 4.63 -26.08
C THR A 11 1.26 4.67 -26.11
N GLY A 12 1.93 3.93 -25.24
CA GLY A 12 3.37 4.04 -24.99
C GLY A 12 3.79 5.35 -24.29
N GLU A 13 2.83 6.23 -23.98
CA GLU A 13 3.08 7.53 -23.35
C GLU A 13 3.70 7.34 -21.96
N VAL A 14 4.72 8.16 -21.66
CA VAL A 14 5.36 8.16 -20.35
C VAL A 14 5.02 9.45 -19.62
N VAL A 15 4.30 9.32 -18.51
CA VAL A 15 3.83 10.44 -17.70
C VAL A 15 4.58 10.46 -16.36
N PRO A 16 5.30 11.54 -16.02
CA PRO A 16 5.97 11.67 -14.73
C PRO A 16 4.94 11.85 -13.60
N LEU A 17 5.22 11.25 -12.44
CA LEU A 17 4.37 11.36 -11.25
C LEU A 17 4.80 12.56 -10.39
N ARG A 18 3.83 13.42 -10.07
CA ARG A 18 4.03 14.64 -9.26
C ARG A 18 4.54 14.31 -7.85
N PRO A 19 5.24 15.25 -7.17
CA PRO A 19 5.84 15.04 -5.85
C PRO A 19 4.90 14.65 -4.71
N GLU A 20 3.60 14.97 -4.79
CA GLU A 20 2.64 14.66 -3.72
C GLU A 20 1.53 13.73 -4.21
N ILE A 21 0.68 14.21 -5.12
CA ILE A 21 -0.48 13.47 -5.63
C ILE A 21 -0.54 13.62 -7.15
N THR A 22 -0.78 12.52 -7.85
CA THR A 22 -1.12 12.48 -9.28
C THR A 22 -2.44 11.75 -9.46
N THR A 23 -3.45 12.43 -9.96
CA THR A 23 -4.80 11.87 -10.18
C THR A 23 -4.90 11.13 -11.51
N VAL A 24 -5.65 10.04 -11.54
CA VAL A 24 -5.89 9.21 -12.72
C VAL A 24 -7.38 9.04 -12.96
N GLY A 25 -7.80 9.16 -14.21
CA GLY A 25 -9.19 8.90 -14.59
C GLY A 25 -9.46 9.26 -16.05
N ARG A 26 -10.73 9.21 -16.48
CA ARG A 26 -11.14 9.65 -17.83
C ARG A 26 -11.63 11.10 -17.91
N GLY A 27 -11.79 11.75 -16.75
CA GLY A 27 -12.26 13.13 -16.63
C GLY A 27 -11.27 14.11 -17.26
N ARG A 28 -11.70 15.34 -17.50
CA ARG A 28 -10.82 16.38 -18.06
C ARG A 28 -9.94 17.07 -17.01
N GLY A 29 -10.24 16.88 -15.72
CA GLY A 29 -9.54 17.52 -14.60
C GLY A 29 -8.58 16.61 -13.84
N VAL A 30 -8.16 15.50 -14.44
CA VAL A 30 -7.17 14.59 -13.85
C VAL A 30 -5.82 14.79 -14.51
N ASP A 31 -4.76 14.40 -13.81
CA ASP A 31 -3.38 14.58 -14.26
C ASP A 31 -3.00 13.55 -15.33
N ILE A 32 -3.42 12.30 -15.15
CA ILE A 32 -3.28 11.22 -16.14
C ILE A 32 -4.67 10.88 -16.66
N ARG A 33 -4.92 11.29 -17.90
CA ARG A 33 -6.21 11.08 -18.56
C ARG A 33 -6.18 9.82 -19.42
N LEU A 34 -6.97 8.82 -19.05
CA LEU A 34 -7.18 7.59 -19.81
C LEU A 34 -8.48 7.68 -20.60
N THR A 35 -8.49 7.23 -21.85
CA THR A 35 -9.66 7.32 -22.74
C THR A 35 -10.60 6.12 -22.63
N ASP A 36 -10.18 5.07 -21.93
CA ASP A 36 -10.94 3.82 -21.82
C ASP A 36 -12.29 4.02 -21.08
N PRO A 37 -13.42 3.54 -21.64
CA PRO A 37 -14.75 3.70 -21.04
C PRO A 37 -14.93 3.01 -19.67
N SER A 38 -14.14 1.98 -19.39
CA SER A 38 -14.15 1.23 -18.13
C SER A 38 -13.46 1.99 -16.98
N VAL A 39 -12.79 3.11 -17.28
CA VAL A 39 -12.15 3.99 -16.30
C VAL A 39 -13.15 5.04 -15.79
N SER A 40 -13.26 5.19 -14.46
CA SER A 40 -14.06 6.28 -13.86
C SER A 40 -13.50 7.68 -14.15
N ARG A 41 -14.33 8.72 -14.09
CA ARG A 41 -13.90 10.11 -14.37
C ARG A 41 -12.75 10.53 -13.46
N LEU A 42 -12.84 10.15 -12.20
CA LEU A 42 -11.80 10.19 -11.19
C LEU A 42 -11.76 8.77 -10.63
N HIS A 43 -10.64 8.05 -10.83
CA HIS A 43 -10.56 6.62 -10.59
C HIS A 43 -9.64 6.29 -9.43
N ALA A 44 -8.42 6.82 -9.49
CA ALA A 44 -7.35 6.50 -8.56
C ALA A 44 -6.38 7.67 -8.45
N GLU A 45 -5.51 7.60 -7.46
CA GLU A 45 -4.43 8.54 -7.23
C GLU A 45 -3.12 7.81 -6.98
N PHE A 46 -2.04 8.32 -7.54
CA PHE A 46 -0.71 8.02 -7.08
C PHE A 46 -0.33 9.01 -6.00
N VAL A 47 0.09 8.51 -4.84
CA VAL A 47 0.52 9.34 -3.71
C VAL A 47 1.98 9.04 -3.43
N ARG A 48 2.80 10.09 -3.30
CA ARG A 48 4.20 9.96 -2.85
C ARG A 48 4.29 10.40 -1.40
N ARG A 49 4.81 9.52 -0.52
CA ARG A 49 5.08 9.82 0.89
C ARG A 49 6.43 9.25 1.28
N GLY A 50 7.36 10.13 1.65
CA GLY A 50 8.74 9.71 1.93
C GLY A 50 9.36 9.04 0.70
N PRO A 51 10.01 7.86 0.86
CA PRO A 51 10.58 7.12 -0.26
C PRO A 51 9.54 6.29 -1.04
N TYR A 52 8.30 6.21 -0.56
CA TYR A 52 7.32 5.27 -1.09
C TYR A 52 6.36 5.93 -2.08
N LEU A 53 6.10 5.22 -3.18
CA LEU A 53 5.02 5.49 -4.11
C LEU A 53 3.85 4.56 -3.80
N TYR A 54 2.65 5.13 -3.67
CA TYR A 54 1.41 4.39 -3.48
C TYR A 54 0.52 4.60 -4.69
N VAL A 55 -0.31 3.61 -5.00
CA VAL A 55 -1.57 3.81 -5.73
C VAL A 55 -2.73 3.64 -4.76
N VAL A 56 -3.76 4.46 -4.90
CA VAL A 56 -5.00 4.44 -4.11
C VAL A 56 -6.18 4.47 -5.06
N ASP A 57 -7.05 3.47 -5.00
CA ASP A 57 -8.37 3.50 -5.64
C ASP A 57 -9.30 4.41 -4.85
N LEU A 58 -10.05 5.27 -5.55
CA LEU A 58 -10.93 6.24 -4.89
C LEU A 58 -12.33 5.69 -4.61
N GLY A 59 -12.60 4.41 -4.88
CA GLY A 59 -13.88 3.75 -4.59
C GLY A 59 -15.05 4.20 -5.49
N LEU A 60 -14.87 5.28 -6.26
CA LEU A 60 -15.81 5.74 -7.29
C LEU A 60 -15.70 4.90 -8.58
N SER A 61 -14.80 3.92 -8.60
CA SER A 61 -14.57 3.01 -9.73
C SER A 61 -15.51 1.82 -9.68
N ARG A 62 -16.19 1.55 -10.80
CA ARG A 62 -17.04 0.35 -10.93
C ARG A 62 -16.22 -0.92 -11.13
N ASN A 63 -14.98 -0.80 -11.64
CA ASN A 63 -14.12 -1.92 -12.01
C ASN A 63 -12.91 -2.10 -11.07
N GLY A 64 -12.65 -1.09 -10.24
CA GLY A 64 -11.54 -1.00 -9.29
C GLY A 64 -10.17 -0.86 -9.95
N THR A 65 -9.18 -0.57 -9.11
CA THR A 65 -7.76 -0.55 -9.45
C THR A 65 -7.13 -1.90 -9.11
N ARG A 66 -6.19 -2.37 -9.96
CA ARG A 66 -5.43 -3.60 -9.73
C ARG A 66 -3.95 -3.35 -9.85
N VAL A 67 -3.14 -4.08 -9.10
CA VAL A 67 -1.68 -4.11 -9.25
C VAL A 67 -1.25 -5.56 -9.45
N ASN A 68 -0.58 -5.82 -10.56
CA ASN A 68 -0.17 -7.16 -11.00
C ASN A 68 -1.35 -8.16 -10.99
N GLY A 69 -2.50 -7.71 -11.48
CA GLY A 69 -3.73 -8.50 -11.60
C GLY A 69 -4.55 -8.62 -10.30
N ARG A 70 -4.02 -8.18 -9.15
CA ARG A 70 -4.74 -8.25 -7.87
C ARG A 70 -5.49 -6.95 -7.59
N PRO A 71 -6.78 -6.99 -7.24
CA PRO A 71 -7.51 -5.80 -6.82
C PRO A 71 -6.87 -5.22 -5.57
N ILE A 72 -6.87 -3.89 -5.49
CA ILE A 72 -6.37 -3.14 -4.35
C ILE A 72 -7.33 -1.99 -4.10
N ALA A 73 -7.45 -1.58 -2.84
CA ALA A 73 -7.87 -0.22 -2.53
C ALA A 73 -6.67 0.72 -2.41
N ARG A 74 -5.53 0.22 -1.94
CA ARG A 74 -4.25 0.94 -1.95
C ARG A 74 -3.07 -0.01 -1.91
N ARG A 75 -1.94 0.38 -2.48
CA ARG A 75 -0.72 -0.44 -2.47
C ARG A 75 0.53 0.38 -2.73
N VAL A 76 1.61 0.06 -2.01
CA VAL A 76 2.97 0.53 -2.38
C VAL A 76 3.40 -0.15 -3.67
N LEU A 77 3.92 0.67 -4.58
CA LEU A 77 4.38 0.26 -5.89
C LEU A 77 5.88 0.13 -5.90
N ASP A 78 6.33 -0.91 -6.58
CA ASP A 78 7.72 -1.11 -6.95
C ASP A 78 7.95 -0.75 -8.43
N ASP A 79 9.21 -0.47 -8.74
CA ASP A 79 9.67 -0.35 -10.12
C ASP A 79 9.38 -1.64 -10.90
N GLY A 80 8.67 -1.51 -12.02
CA GLY A 80 8.21 -2.62 -12.85
C GLY A 80 6.77 -3.08 -12.61
N ASP A 81 6.11 -2.65 -11.54
CA ASP A 81 4.71 -3.01 -11.25
C ASP A 81 3.77 -2.57 -12.39
N VAL A 82 2.79 -3.43 -12.69
CA VAL A 82 1.73 -3.13 -13.65
C VAL A 82 0.47 -2.76 -12.91
N VAL A 83 -0.03 -1.55 -13.16
CA VAL A 83 -1.27 -1.03 -12.59
C VAL A 83 -2.36 -1.08 -13.66
N SER A 84 -3.55 -1.53 -13.30
CA SER A 84 -4.71 -1.55 -14.18
C SER A 84 -5.85 -0.72 -13.59
N PHE A 85 -6.46 0.13 -14.42
CA PHE A 85 -7.62 0.94 -14.10
C PHE A 85 -8.76 0.47 -15.02
N GLY A 86 -9.63 -0.42 -14.54
CA GLY A 86 -10.49 -1.17 -15.45
C GLY A 86 -9.66 -1.97 -16.47
N ALA A 87 -9.87 -1.73 -17.76
CA ALA A 87 -9.13 -2.37 -18.86
C ALA A 87 -7.81 -1.66 -19.22
N ALA A 88 -7.68 -0.36 -18.91
CA ALA A 88 -6.47 0.41 -19.19
C ALA A 88 -5.32 -0.01 -18.28
N ARG A 89 -4.10 -0.08 -18.82
CA ARG A 89 -2.90 -0.53 -18.09
C ARG A 89 -1.74 0.45 -18.22
N GLY A 90 -0.92 0.49 -17.18
CA GLY A 90 0.36 1.18 -17.22
C GLY A 90 1.39 0.51 -16.33
N ARG A 91 2.66 0.67 -16.71
CA ARG A 91 3.82 0.14 -16.00
C ARG A 91 4.54 1.24 -15.26
N ILE A 92 4.83 0.98 -13.99
CA ILE A 92 5.55 1.90 -13.12
C ILE A 92 7.06 1.77 -13.36
N GLY A 93 7.74 2.92 -13.38
CA GLY A 93 9.20 2.98 -13.48
C GLY A 93 9.78 4.15 -12.70
N GLY A 94 11.08 4.09 -12.43
CA GLY A 94 11.80 5.19 -11.76
C GLY A 94 11.39 5.37 -10.30
N VAL A 95 10.76 4.35 -9.69
CA VAL A 95 10.56 4.31 -8.24
C VAL A 95 11.93 4.10 -7.62
N PRO A 96 12.39 4.99 -6.72
CA PRO A 96 13.62 4.77 -6.00
C PRO A 96 13.53 3.42 -5.31
N ARG A 97 14.40 2.47 -5.70
CA ARG A 97 14.80 1.40 -4.78
C ARG A 97 15.52 2.11 -3.62
N GLU A 98 15.66 1.49 -2.46
CA GLU A 98 16.14 2.12 -1.21
C GLU A 98 17.59 2.70 -1.26
N ASP A 99 18.05 3.16 -2.41
CA ASP A 99 19.38 3.67 -2.69
C ASP A 99 19.47 5.17 -2.37
N PHE A 100 19.90 5.43 -1.13
CA PHE A 100 20.89 6.46 -0.77
C PHE A 100 20.82 7.80 -1.50
N THR A 101 19.72 8.54 -1.35
CA THR A 101 19.82 10.00 -1.52
C THR A 101 20.36 10.62 -0.23
N PRO A 102 21.28 11.60 -0.29
CA PRO A 102 21.78 12.29 0.90
C PRO A 102 20.68 12.89 1.77
N GLU A 103 19.54 13.23 1.16
CA GLU A 103 18.37 13.77 1.85
C GLU A 103 17.64 12.70 2.70
N VAL A 104 17.56 11.46 2.22
CA VAL A 104 17.00 10.33 2.99
C VAL A 104 17.98 9.88 4.08
N GLU A 105 19.29 9.88 3.80
CA GLU A 105 20.31 9.65 4.84
C GLU A 105 20.27 10.73 5.92
N LEU A 106 20.14 12.00 5.55
CA LEU A 106 20.02 13.10 6.52
C LEU A 106 18.74 12.96 7.37
N ARG A 107 17.63 12.54 6.76
CA ARG A 107 16.37 12.26 7.50
C ARG A 107 16.47 11.02 8.39
N ARG A 108 17.17 9.95 7.96
CA ARG A 108 17.48 8.78 8.81
C ARG A 108 18.46 9.13 9.93
N ALA A 109 19.44 9.98 9.67
CA ALA A 109 20.37 10.47 10.68
C ALA A 109 19.68 11.39 11.69
N ALA A 110 18.61 12.09 11.27
CA ALA A 110 17.73 12.85 12.15
C ALA A 110 16.67 11.98 12.85
N ALA A 111 16.52 10.70 12.47
CA ALA A 111 15.62 9.79 13.16
C ALA A 111 16.17 9.48 14.56
N PRO A 112 15.31 9.38 15.58
CA PRO A 112 15.76 9.05 16.92
C PRO A 112 16.43 7.67 16.94
N GLU A 113 17.47 7.50 17.76
CA GLU A 113 18.08 6.18 17.97
C GLU A 113 17.01 5.20 18.50
N LEU A 114 16.81 4.11 17.77
CA LEU A 114 15.84 3.07 18.11
C LEU A 114 16.56 1.81 18.58
N THR A 115 16.10 1.28 19.71
CA THR A 115 16.45 -0.07 20.14
C THR A 115 15.82 -1.09 19.21
N ARG A 116 16.38 -2.30 19.13
CA ARG A 116 15.79 -3.41 18.35
C ARG A 116 14.31 -3.63 18.70
N ARG A 117 13.98 -3.54 19.99
CA ARG A 117 12.61 -3.74 20.46
C ARG A 117 11.63 -2.65 20.01
N GLU A 118 12.11 -1.41 19.90
CA GLU A 118 11.31 -0.31 19.36
C GLU A 118 11.07 -0.48 17.86
N VAL A 119 12.05 -0.99 17.11
CA VAL A 119 11.89 -1.33 15.68
C VAL A 119 10.85 -2.44 15.50
N ASP A 120 10.89 -3.49 16.33
CA ASP A 120 9.87 -4.56 16.28
C ASP A 120 8.46 -4.01 16.53
N VAL A 121 8.32 -3.14 17.52
CA VAL A 121 7.04 -2.48 17.86
C VAL A 121 6.55 -1.61 16.71
N LEU A 122 7.40 -0.81 16.07
CA LEU A 122 7.02 0.00 14.92
C LEU A 122 6.63 -0.84 13.70
N THR A 123 7.36 -1.93 13.46
CA THR A 123 7.06 -2.88 12.38
C THR A 123 5.69 -3.51 12.58
N SER A 124 5.41 -4.00 13.79
CA SER A 124 4.12 -4.58 14.16
C SER A 124 2.98 -3.53 14.13
N LEU A 125 3.24 -2.32 14.64
CA LEU A 125 2.30 -1.19 14.61
C LEU A 125 1.80 -0.87 13.20
N CYS A 126 2.72 -0.88 12.22
CA CYS A 126 2.40 -0.53 10.84
C CYS A 126 1.83 -1.71 10.04
N ARG A 127 1.83 -2.94 10.59
CA ARG A 127 1.41 -4.13 9.84
C ARG A 127 -0.09 -4.14 9.48
N PRO A 128 -1.05 -3.84 10.39
CA PRO A 128 -2.48 -3.75 10.05
C PRO A 128 -2.85 -2.45 9.34
N ALA A 129 -2.00 -1.42 9.43
CA ALA A 129 -2.28 -0.06 8.95
C ALA A 129 -2.35 0.06 7.41
N LEU A 130 -2.35 -1.05 6.68
CA LEU A 130 -2.13 -1.13 5.22
C LEU A 130 -3.02 -2.19 4.54
N SER A 131 -4.15 -2.57 5.13
CA SER A 131 -5.21 -3.30 4.43
C SER A 131 -6.13 -2.36 3.63
N ASP A 132 -7.00 -2.95 2.81
CA ASP A 132 -7.84 -2.44 1.72
C ASP A 132 -8.81 -1.26 2.03
N GLU A 133 -8.63 -0.51 3.10
CA GLU A 133 -9.39 0.71 3.35
C GLU A 133 -8.42 1.86 3.67
N ALA A 134 -8.71 3.05 3.14
CA ALA A 134 -7.92 4.25 3.34
C ALA A 134 -7.68 4.47 4.84
N PHE A 135 -6.42 4.38 5.29
CA PHE A 135 -6.02 4.44 6.70
C PHE A 135 -6.82 3.51 7.63
N VAL A 136 -6.68 2.18 7.47
CA VAL A 136 -6.94 1.30 8.61
C VAL A 136 -6.06 1.73 9.77
N ALA A 137 -6.67 1.90 10.95
CA ALA A 137 -5.96 2.28 12.15
C ALA A 137 -4.75 1.36 12.35
N PRO A 138 -3.59 1.88 12.72
CA PRO A 138 -2.44 1.04 13.04
C PRO A 138 -2.79 0.08 14.17
N ALA A 139 -2.01 -1.00 14.27
CA ALA A 139 -2.25 -2.07 15.22
C ALA A 139 -2.60 -1.54 16.61
N THR A 140 -3.60 -2.16 17.23
CA THR A 140 -3.89 -2.03 18.65
C THR A 140 -2.71 -2.51 19.48
N ALA A 141 -2.60 -1.99 20.70
CA ALA A 141 -1.56 -2.46 21.62
C ALA A 141 -1.68 -3.98 21.87
N ARG A 142 -2.91 -4.52 21.79
CA ARG A 142 -3.20 -5.94 21.86
C ARG A 142 -2.64 -6.72 20.68
N GLU A 143 -2.93 -6.29 19.45
CA GLU A 143 -2.40 -6.97 18.25
C GLU A 143 -0.87 -6.97 18.21
N ILE A 144 -0.23 -5.86 18.63
CA ILE A 144 1.23 -5.79 18.74
C ILE A 144 1.75 -6.75 19.82
N ALA A 145 1.04 -6.83 20.95
CA ALA A 145 1.40 -7.70 22.06
C ALA A 145 1.32 -9.19 21.64
N ASP A 146 0.25 -9.56 20.94
CA ASP A 146 0.03 -10.91 20.40
C ASP A 146 1.13 -11.27 19.38
N ASP A 147 1.44 -10.37 18.45
CA ASP A 147 2.48 -10.56 17.43
C ASP A 147 3.89 -10.70 18.03
N LEU A 148 4.21 -9.86 19.00
CA LEU A 148 5.53 -9.81 19.61
C LEU A 148 5.67 -10.71 20.85
N VAL A 149 4.63 -11.48 21.16
CA VAL A 149 4.52 -12.40 22.30
C VAL A 149 4.94 -11.73 23.62
N VAL A 150 4.33 -10.59 23.93
CA VAL A 150 4.57 -9.82 25.16
C VAL A 150 3.27 -9.27 25.74
N THR A 151 3.34 -8.56 26.88
CA THR A 151 2.17 -7.95 27.50
C THR A 151 1.77 -6.63 26.83
N GLU A 152 0.47 -6.31 26.81
CA GLU A 152 -0.02 -5.00 26.37
C GLU A 152 0.61 -3.82 27.13
N ALA A 153 0.91 -4.02 28.43
CA ALA A 153 1.57 -3.01 29.25
C ALA A 153 2.98 -2.70 28.73
N ALA A 154 3.75 -3.73 28.36
CA ALA A 154 5.07 -3.55 27.76
C ALA A 154 4.97 -2.78 26.43
N VAL A 155 4.00 -3.14 25.58
CA VAL A 155 3.74 -2.42 24.33
C VAL A 155 3.40 -0.95 24.58
N LYS A 156 2.50 -0.65 25.52
CA LYS A 156 2.13 0.73 25.89
C LYS A 156 3.36 1.53 26.36
N GLN A 157 4.25 0.92 27.14
CA GLN A 157 5.51 1.56 27.57
C GLN A 157 6.48 1.83 26.41
N HIS A 158 6.56 0.92 25.42
CA HIS A 158 7.34 1.18 24.20
C HIS A 158 6.71 2.29 23.35
N LEU A 159 5.38 2.31 23.18
CA LEU A 159 4.68 3.35 22.44
C LEU A 159 4.85 4.74 23.08
N LEU A 160 4.81 4.85 24.41
CA LEU A 160 5.05 6.12 25.11
C LEU A 160 6.45 6.68 24.82
N ARG A 161 7.48 5.83 24.89
CA ARG A 161 8.86 6.21 24.54
C ARG A 161 8.99 6.61 23.08
N LEU A 162 8.35 5.87 22.17
CA LEU A 162 8.31 6.19 20.75
C LEU A 162 7.65 7.55 20.50
N TYR A 163 6.51 7.85 21.14
CA TYR A 163 5.89 9.18 20.98
C TYR A 163 6.81 10.32 21.41
N GLN A 164 7.59 10.14 22.48
CA GLN A 164 8.57 11.13 22.91
C GLN A 164 9.71 11.28 21.89
N LYS A 165 10.29 10.16 21.46
CA LYS A 165 11.38 10.12 20.47
C LYS A 165 11.00 10.77 19.14
N PHE A 166 9.81 10.47 18.62
CA PHE A 166 9.27 11.05 17.39
C PHE A 166 8.53 12.37 17.60
N ARG A 167 8.54 12.91 18.83
CA ARG A 167 7.88 14.18 19.20
C ARG A 167 6.40 14.25 18.80
N ILE A 168 5.68 13.13 18.90
CA ILE A 168 4.25 13.02 18.58
C ILE A 168 3.41 13.61 19.73
N PRO A 169 2.73 14.76 19.53
CA PRO A 169 1.96 15.43 20.57
C PRO A 169 0.83 14.55 21.12
N GLU A 170 0.36 14.86 22.32
CA GLU A 170 -0.83 14.23 22.90
C GLU A 170 -2.09 14.48 22.05
N GLY A 171 -3.18 13.77 22.34
CA GLY A 171 -4.46 13.93 21.64
C GLY A 171 -4.94 12.68 20.89
N THR A 172 -5.88 12.88 19.97
CA THR A 172 -6.48 11.79 19.22
C THR A 172 -5.49 11.21 18.20
N ASN A 173 -5.73 9.95 17.80
CA ASN A 173 -5.02 9.27 16.71
C ASN A 173 -3.47 9.29 16.82
N ARG A 174 -2.91 9.30 18.04
CA ARG A 174 -1.44 9.32 18.26
C ARG A 174 -0.72 8.16 17.58
N ARG A 175 -1.28 6.95 17.65
CA ARG A 175 -0.73 5.78 16.96
C ARG A 175 -0.68 5.99 15.45
N THR A 176 -1.75 6.54 14.86
CA THR A 176 -1.81 6.84 13.42
C THR A 176 -0.79 7.88 13.02
N ARG A 177 -0.64 8.95 13.82
CA ARG A 177 0.38 9.97 13.58
C ARG A 177 1.80 9.39 13.66
N LEU A 178 2.08 8.53 14.64
CA LEU A 178 3.35 7.83 14.74
C LEU A 178 3.60 6.93 13.51
N ALA A 179 2.61 6.13 13.11
CA ALA A 179 2.73 5.27 11.93
C ALA A 179 3.02 6.07 10.65
N ASN A 180 2.35 7.20 10.46
CA ASN A 180 2.58 8.08 9.31
C ASN A 180 3.99 8.67 9.33
N GLU A 181 4.47 9.10 10.49
CA GLU A 181 5.81 9.68 10.67
C GLU A 181 6.91 8.66 10.32
N VAL A 182 6.82 7.44 10.86
CA VAL A 182 7.85 6.42 10.63
C VAL A 182 7.88 5.91 9.18
N VAL A 183 6.73 5.92 8.51
CA VAL A 183 6.63 5.63 7.08
C VAL A 183 7.22 6.77 6.25
N ALA A 184 6.92 8.02 6.59
CA ALA A 184 7.48 9.19 5.92
C ALA A 184 9.01 9.26 6.03
N LEU A 185 9.56 8.82 7.17
CA LEU A 185 11.01 8.71 7.41
C LEU A 185 11.65 7.47 6.76
N GLY A 186 10.87 6.56 6.17
CA GLY A 186 11.41 5.34 5.55
C GLY A 186 12.00 4.34 6.57
N LEU A 187 11.54 4.36 7.82
CA LEU A 187 11.97 3.44 8.88
C LEU A 187 11.23 2.10 8.84
N VAL A 188 10.00 2.12 8.33
CA VAL A 188 9.20 0.91 8.14
C VAL A 188 8.64 0.94 6.73
N ARG A 189 8.82 -0.16 6.00
CA ARG A 189 8.22 -0.35 4.68
C ARG A 189 6.81 -0.91 4.82
N PRO A 190 5.81 -0.27 4.20
CA PRO A 190 4.50 -0.86 4.06
C PRO A 190 4.54 -2.18 3.30
N THR A 191 4.24 -3.30 3.96
CA THR A 191 4.06 -4.59 3.29
C THR A 191 2.58 -4.84 2.99
N PRO A 192 2.21 -5.21 1.76
CA PRO A 192 0.84 -5.58 1.45
C PRO A 192 0.48 -6.88 2.17
N VAL A 193 -0.69 -6.91 2.83
CA VAL A 193 -1.26 -8.17 3.31
C VAL A 193 -1.65 -8.99 2.10
N VAL A 194 -1.05 -10.17 1.93
CA VAL A 194 -1.53 -11.16 0.96
C VAL A 194 -2.83 -11.73 1.55
N PRO A 195 -4.00 -11.53 0.91
CA PRO A 195 -5.20 -12.23 1.36
C PRO A 195 -4.90 -13.73 1.32
N PRO A 196 -5.33 -14.53 2.31
CA PRO A 196 -5.23 -15.97 2.19
C PRO A 196 -5.91 -16.36 0.87
N GLN A 197 -5.16 -17.05 0.00
CA GLN A 197 -5.74 -17.58 -1.23
C GLN A 197 -6.94 -18.42 -0.79
N ARG A 198 -8.16 -18.01 -1.16
CA ARG A 198 -9.29 -18.92 -1.12
C ARG A 198 -8.87 -20.08 -2.01
N ALA A 199 -8.58 -21.22 -1.39
CA ALA A 199 -8.26 -22.45 -2.11
C ALA A 199 -9.35 -22.62 -3.17
N SER A 200 -8.96 -22.55 -4.44
CA SER A 200 -9.84 -22.91 -5.53
C SER A 200 -10.08 -24.41 -5.41
N GLY A 201 -11.13 -24.79 -4.68
CA GLY A 201 -11.70 -26.12 -4.76
C GLY A 201 -12.27 -26.30 -6.15
N ALA A 202 -11.42 -26.73 -7.08
CA ALA A 202 -11.86 -27.34 -8.32
C ALA A 202 -12.43 -28.71 -7.96
N THR A 203 -13.73 -28.77 -7.67
CA THR A 203 -14.47 -30.02 -7.73
C THR A 203 -14.59 -30.37 -9.20
N ALA A 204 -13.74 -31.29 -9.65
CA ALA A 204 -13.86 -31.92 -10.95
C ALA A 204 -15.21 -32.64 -11.03
N GLU A 205 -16.06 -32.21 -11.96
CA GLU A 205 -17.12 -33.07 -12.50
C GLU A 205 -16.46 -34.28 -13.15
N GLN A 206 -16.71 -35.46 -12.59
CA GLN A 206 -16.51 -36.72 -13.31
C GLN A 206 -17.79 -37.06 -14.09
N PRO A 207 -17.69 -37.47 -15.36
CA PRO A 207 -18.83 -38.00 -16.10
C PRO A 207 -18.99 -39.49 -15.73
N SER A 208 -20.15 -39.88 -15.19
CA SER A 208 -20.50 -41.30 -15.03
C SER A 208 -21.61 -41.69 -15.99
N ALA A 209 -21.24 -42.61 -16.85
CA ALA A 209 -21.98 -43.14 -17.98
C ALA A 209 -23.32 -43.82 -17.64
N ALA A 210 -24.14 -43.88 -18.67
CA ALA A 210 -25.35 -44.65 -18.80
C ALA A 210 -25.18 -46.14 -18.42
N GLY A 211 -26.20 -46.67 -17.75
CA GLY A 211 -26.40 -48.10 -17.54
C GLY A 211 -27.90 -48.42 -17.53
N ARG A 212 -28.41 -48.91 -18.67
CA ARG A 212 -29.76 -49.46 -18.83
C ARG A 212 -29.90 -50.81 -18.10
N ARG A 213 -31.09 -51.08 -17.53
CA ARG A 213 -31.89 -52.33 -17.52
C ARG A 213 -33.00 -52.13 -16.46
N ALA A 214 -34.29 -52.07 -16.79
CA ALA A 214 -35.17 -53.14 -17.29
C ALA A 214 -35.19 -54.37 -16.35
N SER A 215 -36.11 -54.36 -15.37
CA SER A 215 -37.24 -55.29 -15.24
C SER A 215 -37.96 -55.07 -13.91
#